data_AF-A0A545AJ40-F1
#
_entry.id   AF-A0A545AJ40-F1
#
_cell.length_a   1.000
_cell.length_b   1.000
_cell.length_c   1.000
_cell.angle_alpha   90.00
_cell.angle_beta   90.00
_cell.angle_gamma   90.00
#
_symmetry.space_group_name_H-M   'P 1'
#
loop_
_entity.id
_entity.type
_entity.pdbx_description
1 polymer ?
#
loop_
_entity_poly.entity_id
_entity_poly.type
_entity_poly.pdbx_seq_one_letter_code
_entity_poly.pdbx_strand_id
1 'polypeptide(L)'
;MRKVMGTALLVAAAGLTIEYFAGVADFPTIPPGPFILGIAGVLVLALTRPRWPLVVGLIAALFVTVGGLIEGSVWHRIADPGEFADWLGVVLQWTGQVVAIVAGILAIRGAYFSRVRALGARSR
;
A
#
# COMPACT_ATOMS: atom_id res chain seq x y z
N MET A 1 -12.73 -8.32 5.04
CA MET A 1 -11.47 -7.52 5.08
C MET A 1 -10.21 -8.32 4.77
N ARG A 2 -9.79 -9.29 5.61
CA ARG A 2 -8.45 -9.92 5.49
C ARG A 2 -8.10 -10.43 4.08
N LYS A 3 -8.99 -11.23 3.48
CA LYS A 3 -8.79 -11.78 2.13
C LYS A 3 -8.60 -10.68 1.10
N VAL A 4 -9.56 -9.75 1.01
CA VAL A 4 -9.54 -8.60 0.08
C VAL A 4 -8.25 -7.78 0.21
N MET A 5 -7.86 -7.47 1.45
CA MET A 5 -6.68 -6.66 1.73
C MET A 5 -5.38 -7.38 1.35
N GLY A 6 -5.26 -8.65 1.72
CA GLY A 6 -4.11 -9.47 1.36
C GLY A 6 -4.00 -9.66 -0.15
N THR A 7 -5.11 -9.96 -0.83
CA THR A 7 -5.12 -10.10 -2.29
C THR A 7 -4.81 -8.79 -2.99
N ALA A 8 -5.31 -7.65 -2.49
CA ALA A 8 -5.00 -6.35 -3.07
C ALA A 8 -3.51 -6.01 -2.96
N LEU A 9 -2.88 -6.30 -1.82
CA LEU A 9 -1.43 -6.13 -1.65
C LEU A 9 -0.63 -7.02 -2.61
N LEU A 10 -1.06 -8.27 -2.82
CA LEU A 10 -0.43 -9.18 -3.77
C LEU A 10 -0.62 -8.73 -5.22
N VAL A 11 -1.79 -8.22 -5.58
CA VAL A 11 -2.06 -7.64 -6.91
C VAL A 11 -1.19 -6.41 -7.13
N ALA A 12 -1.05 -5.53 -6.14
CA ALA A 12 -0.16 -4.37 -6.23
C ALA A 12 1.31 -4.80 -6.37
N ALA A 13 1.76 -5.82 -5.64
CA ALA A 13 3.09 -6.40 -5.79
C ALA A 13 3.33 -6.94 -7.21
N ALA A 14 2.33 -7.61 -7.79
CA ALA A 14 2.40 -8.10 -9.17
C ALA A 14 2.45 -6.95 -10.18
N GLY A 15 1.66 -5.89 -9.99
CA GLY A 15 1.70 -4.69 -10.82
C GLY A 15 3.10 -4.07 -10.88
N LEU A 16 3.71 -3.81 -9.72
CA LEU A 16 5.08 -3.27 -9.65
C LEU A 16 6.13 -4.22 -10.26
N THR A 17 5.90 -5.53 -10.17
CA THR A 17 6.79 -6.53 -10.80
C THR A 17 6.70 -6.45 -12.32
N ILE A 18 5.50 -6.26 -12.87
CA ILE A 18 5.28 -6.08 -14.30
C ILE A 18 5.98 -4.81 -14.79
N GLU A 19 5.83 -3.69 -14.07
CA GLU A 19 6.49 -2.41 -14.41
C GLU A 19 8.02 -2.56 -14.45
N TYR A 20 8.60 -3.26 -13.46
CA TYR A 20 10.03 -3.56 -13.44
C TYR A 20 10.48 -4.35 -14.68
N PHE A 21 9.77 -5.41 -15.05
CA PHE A 21 10.12 -6.23 -16.22
C PHE A 21 9.78 -5.56 -17.56
N ALA A 22 8.83 -4.61 -17.57
CA ALA A 22 8.53 -3.78 -18.73
C ALA A 22 9.64 -2.75 -19.00
N GLY A 23 10.60 -2.58 -18.09
CA GLY A 23 11.74 -1.68 -18.28
C GLY A 23 11.39 -0.21 -18.09
N VAL A 24 10.38 0.10 -17.26
CA VAL A 24 10.11 1.48 -16.85
C VAL A 24 11.40 2.09 -16.27
N ALA A 25 11.74 3.30 -16.70
CA ALA A 25 13.00 3.95 -16.35
C ALA A 25 13.17 4.09 -14.83
N ASP A 26 14.41 4.24 -14.35
CA ASP A 26 14.75 4.50 -12.94
C ASP A 26 14.36 3.43 -11.91
N PHE A 27 13.89 2.25 -12.33
CA PHE A 27 13.71 1.16 -11.38
C PHE A 27 15.06 0.72 -10.78
N PRO A 28 15.18 0.62 -9.44
CA PRO A 28 16.40 0.12 -8.82
C PRO A 28 16.63 -1.35 -9.21
N THR A 29 17.90 -1.76 -9.29
CA THR A 29 18.29 -3.12 -9.69
C THR A 29 17.54 -4.21 -8.92
N ILE A 30 17.28 -3.97 -7.63
CA ILE A 30 16.42 -4.78 -6.79
C ILE A 30 15.22 -3.91 -6.38
N PRO A 31 14.03 -4.12 -6.97
CA PRO A 31 12.86 -3.29 -6.70
C PRO A 31 12.29 -3.62 -5.31
N PRO A 32 12.35 -2.71 -4.31
CA PRO A 32 11.91 -3.03 -2.95
C PRO A 32 10.38 -3.15 -2.84
N GLY A 33 9.63 -2.41 -3.66
CA GLY A 33 8.17 -2.35 -3.63
C GLY A 33 7.47 -3.72 -3.74
N PRO A 34 7.75 -4.52 -4.79
CA PRO A 34 7.23 -5.88 -4.91
C PRO A 34 7.44 -6.76 -3.67
N PHE A 35 8.64 -6.71 -3.07
CA PHE A 35 8.94 -7.50 -1.87
C PHE A 35 8.15 -7.01 -0.66
N ILE A 36 8.10 -5.69 -0.42
CA ILE A 36 7.35 -5.09 0.69
C ILE A 36 5.87 -5.48 0.60
N LEU A 37 5.26 -5.27 -0.56
CA LEU A 37 3.84 -5.54 -0.77
C LEU A 37 3.53 -7.04 -0.78
N GLY A 38 4.40 -7.86 -1.37
CA GLY A 38 4.27 -9.30 -1.39
C GLY A 38 4.32 -9.90 0.01
N ILE A 39 5.34 -9.56 0.80
CA ILE A 39 5.49 -10.00 2.19
C ILE A 39 4.32 -9.50 3.04
N ALA A 40 3.93 -8.23 2.90
CA ALA A 40 2.79 -7.69 3.62
C ALA A 40 1.48 -8.41 3.26
N GLY A 41 1.25 -8.73 1.98
CA GLY A 41 0.10 -9.49 1.52
C GLY A 41 0.03 -10.88 2.16
N VAL A 42 1.15 -11.61 2.16
CA VAL A 42 1.25 -12.93 2.82
C VAL A 42 1.00 -12.82 4.32
N LEU A 43 1.63 -11.86 5.00
CA LEU A 43 1.43 -11.62 6.43
C LEU A 43 -0.02 -11.30 6.75
N VAL A 44 -0.65 -10.41 5.98
CA VAL A 44 -2.06 -10.05 6.13
C VAL A 44 -2.95 -11.29 6.04
N LEU A 45 -2.70 -12.19 5.09
CA LEU A 45 -3.47 -13.43 4.95
C LEU A 45 -3.24 -14.43 6.09
N ALA A 46 -2.01 -14.52 6.58
CA ALA A 46 -1.62 -15.43 7.67
C ALA A 46 -2.12 -14.99 9.06
N LEU A 47 -2.34 -13.69 9.27
CA LEU A 47 -2.73 -13.15 10.57
C LEU A 47 -4.20 -13.46 10.93
N THR A 48 -4.41 -14.08 12.09
CA THR A 48 -5.75 -14.47 12.57
C THR A 48 -6.45 -13.38 13.37
N ARG A 49 -5.69 -12.50 14.03
CA ARG A 49 -6.25 -11.39 14.82
C ARG A 49 -6.67 -10.22 13.92
N PRO A 50 -7.91 -9.73 14.01
CA PRO A 50 -8.49 -8.81 13.02
C PRO A 50 -7.83 -7.42 12.94
N ARG A 51 -7.08 -7.02 13.97
CA ARG A 51 -6.40 -5.72 14.04
C ARG A 51 -5.05 -5.67 13.33
N TRP A 52 -4.32 -6.78 13.30
CA TRP A 52 -2.96 -6.83 12.77
C TRP A 52 -2.91 -6.68 11.24
N PRO A 53 -3.83 -7.29 10.46
CA PRO A 53 -3.93 -7.03 9.04
C PRO A 53 -3.96 -5.55 8.70
N LEU A 54 -4.80 -4.76 9.39
CA LEU A 54 -4.96 -3.33 9.15
C LEU A 54 -3.65 -2.56 9.40
N VAL A 55 -2.99 -2.87 10.51
CA VAL A 55 -1.70 -2.25 10.87
C VAL A 55 -0.62 -2.61 9.86
N VAL A 56 -0.50 -3.89 9.48
CA VAL A 56 0.52 -4.35 8.52
C VAL A 56 0.34 -3.68 7.16
N GLY A 57 -0.87 -3.58 6.64
CA GLY A 57 -1.07 -2.92 5.34
C GLY A 57 -0.85 -1.40 5.40
N LEU A 58 -1.20 -0.73 6.50
CA LEU A 58 -0.85 0.68 6.66
C LEU A 58 0.67 0.88 6.70
N ILE A 59 1.38 0.03 7.45
CA ILE A 59 2.85 0.07 7.50
C ILE A 59 3.43 -0.16 6.10
N ALA A 60 2.96 -1.16 5.36
CA ALA A 60 3.41 -1.42 4.00
C ALA A 60 3.21 -0.21 3.08
N ALA A 61 2.04 0.44 3.15
CA ALA A 61 1.77 1.66 2.41
C ALA A 61 2.78 2.77 2.79
N LEU A 62 2.98 3.03 4.08
CA LEU A 62 3.94 4.04 4.52
C LEU A 62 5.38 3.74 4.05
N PHE A 63 5.80 2.48 4.09
CA PHE A 63 7.12 2.07 3.58
C PHE A 63 7.27 2.34 2.08
N VAL A 64 6.26 1.99 1.27
CA VAL A 64 6.27 2.28 -0.16
C VAL A 64 6.32 3.79 -0.42
N THR A 65 5.57 4.58 0.34
CA THR A 65 5.60 6.04 0.23
C THR A 65 6.97 6.61 0.56
N VAL A 66 7.56 6.25 1.70
CA VAL A 66 8.88 6.76 2.10
C VAL A 66 9.94 6.33 1.10
N GLY A 67 9.91 5.06 0.67
CA GLY A 67 10.84 4.53 -0.33
C GLY A 67 10.76 5.30 -1.64
N GLY A 68 9.55 5.51 -2.19
CA GLY A 68 9.35 6.26 -3.44
C GLY A 68 9.71 7.74 -3.33
N LEU A 69 9.49 8.38 -2.18
CA LEU A 69 9.90 9.78 -1.96
C LEU A 69 11.43 9.94 -1.91
N ILE A 70 12.14 8.98 -1.29
CA ILE A 70 13.60 9.00 -1.18
C ILE A 70 14.26 8.68 -2.52
N GLU A 71 13.72 7.70 -3.25
CA GLU A 71 14.19 7.31 -4.58
C GLU A 71 13.94 8.43 -5.60
N GLY A 72 12.82 9.17 -5.47
CA GLY A 72 12.65 10.48 -6.08
C GLY A 72 12.20 10.46 -7.55
N SER A 73 12.07 9.29 -8.19
CA SER A 73 11.60 9.16 -9.58
C SER A 73 10.22 9.79 -9.81
N VAL A 74 9.38 9.84 -8.76
CA VAL A 74 8.06 10.48 -8.79
C VAL A 74 8.10 11.92 -9.30
N TRP A 75 9.11 12.70 -8.89
CA TRP A 75 9.17 14.12 -9.19
C TRP A 75 9.41 14.37 -10.67
N HIS A 76 10.27 13.57 -11.29
CA HIS A 76 10.58 13.66 -12.71
C HIS A 76 9.38 13.21 -13.56
N ARG A 77 8.80 12.05 -13.25
CA ARG A 77 7.70 11.47 -14.04
C ARG A 77 6.42 12.31 -14.01
N ILE A 78 6.13 12.99 -12.89
CA ILE A 78 4.98 13.90 -12.81
C ILE A 78 5.21 15.18 -13.63
N ALA A 79 6.47 15.63 -13.73
CA ALA A 79 6.84 16.85 -14.44
C ALA A 79 6.95 16.65 -15.97
N ASP A 80 6.99 15.40 -16.46
CA ASP A 80 7.08 15.08 -17.88
C ASP A 80 5.82 14.38 -18.42
N PRO A 81 4.76 15.13 -18.75
CA PRO A 81 3.55 14.56 -19.37
C PRO A 81 3.77 14.11 -20.83
N GLY A 82 4.93 14.39 -21.43
CA GLY A 82 5.28 13.94 -22.79
C GLY A 82 5.46 12.42 -22.86
N GLU A 83 5.97 11.82 -21.80
CA GLU A 83 6.06 10.36 -21.61
C GLU A 83 4.77 9.83 -20.98
N PHE A 84 3.68 9.84 -21.77
CA PHE A 84 2.31 9.62 -21.28
C PHE A 84 2.12 8.33 -20.46
N ALA A 85 2.80 7.23 -20.82
CA ALA A 85 2.67 5.95 -20.10
C ALA A 85 3.24 6.04 -18.68
N ASP A 86 4.44 6.60 -18.53
CA ASP A 86 5.14 6.75 -17.25
C ASP A 86 4.45 7.82 -16.39
N TRP A 87 4.02 8.91 -17.01
CA TRP A 87 3.20 9.94 -16.37
C TRP A 87 1.88 9.39 -15.83
N LEU A 88 1.15 8.61 -16.63
CA LEU A 88 -0.12 8.02 -16.21
C LEU A 88 0.10 7.00 -15.08
N GLY A 89 1.14 6.17 -15.20
CA GLY A 89 1.54 5.19 -14.19
C GLY A 89 1.82 5.85 -12.84
N VAL A 90 2.65 6.91 -12.82
CA VAL A 90 2.97 7.62 -11.58
C VAL A 90 1.75 8.32 -10.99
N VAL A 91 0.88 8.93 -11.81
CA VAL A 91 -0.34 9.58 -11.31
C VAL A 91 -1.29 8.55 -10.68
N LEU A 92 -1.52 7.42 -11.33
CA LEU A 92 -2.37 6.35 -10.81
C LEU A 92 -1.80 5.73 -9.55
N GLN A 93 -0.49 5.46 -9.52
CA GLN A 93 0.18 4.90 -8.36
C GLN A 93 0.07 5.83 -7.15
N TRP A 94 0.40 7.12 -7.30
CA TRP A 94 0.42 8.05 -6.16
C TRP A 94 -0.97 8.44 -5.67
N THR A 95 -1.96 8.54 -6.58
CA THR A 95 -3.36 8.73 -6.16
C THR A 95 -3.88 7.51 -5.42
N GLY A 96 -3.61 6.30 -5.92
CA GLY A 96 -3.92 5.05 -5.22
C GLY A 96 -3.24 4.94 -3.86
N GLN A 97 -1.98 5.39 -3.77
CA GLN A 97 -1.20 5.40 -2.54
C GLN A 97 -1.81 6.30 -1.46
N VAL A 98 -2.24 7.52 -1.84
CA VAL A 98 -2.95 8.43 -0.93
C VAL A 98 -4.25 7.80 -0.42
N VAL A 99 -5.04 7.21 -1.32
CA VAL A 99 -6.28 6.50 -0.96
C VAL A 99 -5.99 5.36 0.01
N ALA A 100 -4.94 4.57 -0.22
CA ALA A 100 -4.56 3.45 0.64
C ALA A 100 -4.22 3.91 2.07
N ILE A 101 -3.45 4.99 2.21
CA ILE A 101 -3.09 5.55 3.52
C ILE A 101 -4.34 6.06 4.25
N VAL A 102 -5.17 6.86 3.59
CA VAL A 102 -6.40 7.41 4.18
C VAL A 102 -7.34 6.29 4.61
N ALA A 103 -7.60 5.33 3.73
CA ALA A 103 -8.44 4.18 4.02
C ALA A 103 -7.87 3.34 5.18
N GLY A 104 -6.55 3.13 5.23
CA GLY A 104 -5.87 2.42 6.31
C GLY A 104 -6.05 3.11 7.66
N ILE A 105 -5.84 4.44 7.72
CA ILE A 105 -6.05 5.25 8.94
C ILE A 105 -7.50 5.15 9.40
N LEU A 106 -8.47 5.33 8.50
CA LEU A 106 -9.89 5.27 8.83
C LEU A 106 -10.30 3.87 9.31
N ALA A 107 -9.78 2.81 8.70
CA ALA A 107 -10.05 1.44 9.09
C ALA A 107 -9.50 1.12 10.49
N ILE A 108 -8.27 1.54 10.80
CA ILE A 108 -7.68 1.41 12.14
C ILE A 108 -8.53 2.19 13.15
N ARG A 109 -8.84 3.45 12.85
CA ARG A 109 -9.68 4.30 13.70
C ARG A 109 -11.00 3.61 14.04
N GLY A 110 -11.73 3.14 13.03
CA GLY A 110 -12.99 2.44 13.21
C GLY A 110 -12.87 1.15 14.04
N ALA A 111 -11.80 0.37 13.83
CA ALA A 111 -11.56 -0.87 14.56
C ALA A 111 -11.30 -0.65 16.06
N TYR A 112 -10.60 0.42 16.43
CA TYR A 112 -10.34 0.76 17.84
C TYR A 112 -11.55 1.42 18.52
N PHE A 113 -12.24 2.36 17.86
CA PHE A 113 -13.43 3.02 18.45
C PHE A 113 -14.61 2.07 18.68
N SER A 114 -14.83 1.11 17.79
CA SER A 114 -15.90 0.11 17.92
C SER A 114 -15.72 -0.78 19.16
N ARG A 115 -14.47 -1.05 19.54
CA ARG A 115 -14.13 -1.86 20.73
C ARG A 115 -14.40 -1.13 22.03
N VAL A 116 -14.07 0.16 22.11
CA VAL A 116 -14.32 0.98 23.30
C VAL A 116 -15.81 1.05 23.61
N ARG A 117 -16.65 1.25 22.59
CA ARG A 117 -18.11 1.23 22.75
C ARG A 117 -18.63 -0.13 23.21
N ALA A 118 -18.14 -1.23 22.64
CA ALA A 118 -18.55 -2.57 23.02
C ALA A 118 -18.18 -2.94 24.47
N LEU A 119 -17.05 -2.44 24.98
CA LEU A 119 -16.63 -2.65 26.37
C LEU A 119 -17.50 -1.84 27.35
N GLY A 120 -17.81 -0.57 27.03
CA GLY A 120 -18.68 0.27 27.87
C GLY A 120 -20.15 -0.15 27.90
N ALA A 121 -20.62 -0.90 26.88
CA ALA A 121 -21.97 -1.47 26.85
C ALA A 121 -22.10 -2.76 27.65
N ARG A 122 -21.00 -3.49 27.91
CA ARG A 122 -20.99 -4.72 28.74
C ARG A 122 -20.88 -4.46 30.24
N SER A 123 -20.54 -3.25 30.64
CA SER A 123 -20.38 -2.85 32.05
C SER A 123 -21.62 -2.16 32.63
N ARG A 124 -22.74 -2.15 31.91
CA ARG A 124 -24.06 -1.69 32.35
C ARG A 124 -25.02 -2.87 32.32
#